data_AF-A0A2V6N0Q6-F1
#
_entry.id   AF-A0A2V6N0Q6-F1
#
_cell.length_a   1.000
_cell.length_b   1.000
_cell.length_c   1.000
_cell.angle_alpha   90.00
_cell.angle_beta   90.00
_cell.angle_gamma   90.00
#
_symmetry.space_group_name_H-M   'P 1'
#
loop_
_entity.id
_entity.type
_entity.pdbx_description
1 polymer ?
#
loop_
_entity_poly.entity_id
_entity_poly.type
_entity_poly.pdbx_seq_one_letter_code
_entity_poly.pdbx_strand_id
1 'polypeptide(L)'
;MSIFGIAYLAFVCNALSAALAAITIIIYIFAYTPLKRVSTFNTALGAVPGALPPMIGWAAARGTLNAGAWMLFAILFFWQLPHFFAIAWMYRDDYARAGFQMISSDDRTGERSASQSVFFCMLLFIVAGLPAFLGIATVFYLLAELILGAVFVAVAMRFLKTRARADARRLFITSIIYLPLLLGALVLSKA
;
A
#
# COMPACT_ATOMS: atom_id res chain seq x y z
N MET A 1 4.25 17.96 -18.28
CA MET A 1 3.07 17.87 -17.38
C MET A 1 3.45 17.92 -15.91
N SER A 2 4.44 17.15 -15.44
CA SER A 2 4.82 17.11 -14.02
C SER A 2 5.21 18.46 -13.39
N ILE A 3 5.99 19.28 -14.11
CA ILE A 3 6.39 20.64 -13.65
C ILE A 3 5.16 21.53 -13.46
N PHE A 4 4.24 21.51 -14.43
CA PHE A 4 3.00 22.29 -14.37
C PHE A 4 2.10 21.83 -13.21
N GLY A 5 1.98 20.52 -12.97
CA GLY A 5 1.22 19.99 -11.84
C GLY A 5 1.78 20.41 -10.48
N ILE A 6 3.10 20.40 -10.32
CA ILE A 6 3.76 20.88 -9.08
C ILE A 6 3.51 22.38 -8.89
N ALA A 7 3.70 23.19 -9.94
CA ALA A 7 3.44 24.62 -9.88
C ALA A 7 1.97 24.90 -9.53
N TYR A 8 1.04 24.21 -10.18
CA TYR A 8 -0.39 24.31 -9.89
C TYR A 8 -0.70 24.00 -8.42
N LEU A 9 -0.15 22.92 -7.87
CA LEU A 9 -0.33 22.59 -6.44
C LEU A 9 0.26 23.66 -5.51
N ALA A 10 1.39 24.28 -5.89
CA ALA A 10 2.01 25.32 -5.08
C ALA A 10 1.14 26.57 -5.01
N PHE A 11 0.53 26.97 -6.14
CA PHE A 11 -0.32 28.16 -6.24
C PHE A 11 -1.75 27.94 -5.71
N VAL A 12 -2.35 26.78 -5.99
CA VAL A 12 -3.76 26.51 -5.67
C VAL A 12 -3.95 25.88 -4.30
N CYS A 13 -2.98 25.10 -3.81
CA CYS A 13 -3.06 24.43 -2.52
C CYS A 13 -2.07 25.01 -1.51
N ASN A 14 -0.80 24.62 -1.62
CA ASN A 14 0.31 25.12 -0.78
C ASN A 14 1.65 24.48 -1.18
N ALA A 15 2.75 25.10 -0.73
CA ALA A 15 4.11 24.64 -0.96
C ALA A 15 4.37 23.22 -0.43
N LEU A 16 3.75 22.82 0.69
CA LEU A 16 3.93 21.48 1.28
C LEU A 16 3.39 20.38 0.36
N SER A 17 2.19 20.57 -0.19
CA SER A 17 1.58 19.64 -1.14
C SER A 17 2.38 19.52 -2.42
N ALA A 18 2.87 20.65 -2.93
CA ALA A 18 3.75 20.69 -4.10
C ALA A 18 5.07 19.96 -3.85
N ALA A 19 5.69 20.14 -2.68
CA ALA A 19 6.92 19.46 -2.30
C ALA A 19 6.73 17.93 -2.22
N LEU A 20 5.65 17.47 -1.59
CA LEU A 20 5.32 16.04 -1.54
C LEU A 20 5.06 15.44 -2.93
N ALA A 21 4.39 16.18 -3.81
CA ALA A 21 4.19 15.76 -5.20
C ALA A 21 5.53 15.67 -5.95
N ALA A 22 6.42 16.65 -5.78
CA ALA A 22 7.75 16.62 -6.36
C ALA A 22 8.58 15.42 -5.88
N ILE A 23 8.58 15.15 -4.56
CA ILE A 23 9.24 13.98 -3.97
C ILE A 23 8.69 12.68 -4.56
N THR A 24 7.36 12.58 -4.68
CA THR A 24 6.68 11.41 -5.28
C THR A 24 7.20 11.14 -6.70
N ILE A 25 7.25 12.19 -7.52
CA ILE A 25 7.74 12.09 -8.91
C ILE A 25 9.22 11.70 -8.96
N ILE A 26 10.05 12.31 -8.11
CA ILE A 26 11.49 12.04 -8.07
C ILE A 26 11.74 10.56 -7.70
N ILE A 27 11.11 10.08 -6.62
CA ILE A 27 11.24 8.68 -6.19
C ILE A 27 10.73 7.74 -7.28
N TYR A 28 9.59 8.05 -7.90
CA TYR A 28 9.01 7.20 -8.94
C TYR A 28 9.92 7.07 -10.17
N ILE A 29 10.42 8.19 -10.70
CA ILE A 29 11.20 8.22 -11.93
C ILE A 29 12.64 7.74 -11.69
N PHE A 30 13.32 8.29 -10.70
CA PHE A 30 14.76 8.10 -10.55
C PHE A 30 15.13 6.93 -9.63
N ALA A 31 14.23 6.48 -8.77
CA ALA A 31 14.52 5.40 -7.83
C ALA A 31 13.74 4.13 -8.20
N TYR A 32 12.41 4.18 -8.20
CA TYR A 32 11.57 3.00 -8.44
C TYR A 32 11.69 2.44 -9.86
N THR A 33 11.56 3.29 -10.88
CA THR A 33 11.57 2.86 -12.29
C THR A 33 12.82 2.06 -12.69
N PRO A 34 14.07 2.52 -12.42
CA PRO A 34 15.26 1.73 -12.73
C PRO A 34 15.34 0.47 -11.85
N LEU A 35 14.93 0.56 -10.58
CA LEU A 35 15.06 -0.56 -9.64
C LEU A 35 14.19 -1.77 -10.02
N LYS A 36 13.08 -1.57 -10.76
CA LYS A 36 12.22 -2.65 -11.27
C LYS A 36 12.97 -3.76 -12.01
N ARG A 37 14.07 -3.41 -12.68
CA ARG A 37 14.88 -4.36 -13.47
C ARG A 37 16.11 -4.89 -12.72
N VAL A 38 16.40 -4.36 -11.55
CA VAL A 38 17.68 -4.60 -10.84
C VAL A 38 17.46 -5.37 -9.54
N SER A 39 16.41 -5.07 -8.77
CA SER A 39 16.22 -5.64 -7.44
C SER A 39 14.75 -5.87 -7.10
N THR A 40 14.48 -6.92 -6.34
CA THR A 40 13.16 -7.20 -5.73
C THR A 40 12.72 -6.13 -4.74
N PHE A 41 13.65 -5.29 -4.25
CA PHE A 41 13.35 -4.13 -3.41
C PHE A 41 12.51 -3.05 -4.13
N ASN A 42 12.37 -3.13 -5.46
CA ASN A 42 11.51 -2.24 -6.22
C ASN A 42 10.08 -2.15 -5.67
N THR A 43 9.52 -3.25 -5.15
CA THR A 43 8.13 -3.24 -4.67
C THR A 43 7.99 -2.38 -3.41
N ALA A 44 8.92 -2.50 -2.46
CA ALA A 44 8.93 -1.69 -1.24
C ALA A 44 9.23 -0.21 -1.55
N LEU A 45 10.21 0.06 -2.42
CA LEU A 45 10.54 1.42 -2.81
C LEU A 45 9.42 2.09 -3.62
N GLY A 46 8.77 1.33 -4.51
CA GLY A 46 7.60 1.77 -5.27
C GLY A 46 6.38 1.99 -4.40
N ALA A 47 6.32 1.37 -3.22
CA ALA A 47 5.22 1.58 -2.29
C ALA A 47 5.22 2.96 -1.63
N VAL A 48 6.40 3.59 -1.51
CA VAL A 48 6.54 4.95 -0.99
C VAL A 48 5.77 5.97 -1.85
N PRO A 49 6.06 6.15 -3.16
CA PRO A 49 5.30 7.08 -3.98
C PRO A 49 3.83 6.65 -4.14
N GLY A 50 3.50 5.36 -4.01
CA GLY A 50 2.11 4.89 -3.99
C GLY A 50 1.33 5.30 -2.74
N ALA A 51 2.00 5.51 -1.60
CA ALA A 51 1.40 5.87 -0.32
C ALA A 51 1.38 7.39 -0.04
N LEU A 52 2.13 8.19 -0.79
CA LEU A 52 2.16 9.66 -0.68
C LEU A 52 0.88 10.39 -1.13
N PRO A 53 0.03 9.91 -2.06
CA PRO A 53 -1.13 10.68 -2.53
C PRO A 53 -2.12 11.10 -1.41
N PRO A 54 -2.50 10.24 -0.44
CA PRO A 54 -3.30 10.67 0.70
C PRO A 54 -2.62 11.76 1.55
N MET A 55 -1.29 11.72 1.70
CA MET A 55 -0.56 12.77 2.41
C MET A 55 -0.57 14.10 1.64
N ILE A 56 -0.46 14.06 0.32
CA ILE A 56 -0.58 15.25 -0.54
C ILE A 56 -1.98 15.86 -0.37
N GLY A 57 -3.03 15.05 -0.41
CA GLY A 57 -4.41 15.50 -0.16
C GLY A 57 -4.59 16.09 1.23
N TRP A 58 -4.01 15.46 2.26
CA TRP A 58 -4.05 15.98 3.63
C TRP A 58 -3.32 17.32 3.76
N ALA A 59 -2.11 17.43 3.22
CA ALA A 59 -1.34 18.66 3.18
C ALA A 59 -2.10 19.77 2.43
N ALA A 60 -2.78 19.43 1.33
CA ALA A 60 -3.56 20.39 0.56
C ALA A 60 -4.72 20.98 1.38
N ALA A 61 -5.41 20.13 2.15
CA ALA A 61 -6.54 20.53 2.96
C ALA A 61 -6.16 21.19 4.31
N ARG A 62 -5.01 20.83 4.91
CA ARG A 62 -4.66 21.18 6.29
C ARG A 62 -3.38 21.98 6.44
N GLY A 63 -2.58 22.11 5.39
CA GLY A 63 -1.28 22.81 5.40
C GLY A 63 -0.22 22.19 6.31
N THR A 64 -0.47 21.01 6.88
CA THR A 64 0.38 20.37 7.91
C THR A 64 0.37 18.84 7.75
N LEU A 65 1.38 18.16 8.28
CA LEU A 65 1.44 16.69 8.37
C LEU A 65 1.44 16.29 9.85
N ASN A 66 0.29 15.86 10.34
CA ASN A 66 0.14 15.33 11.69
C ASN A 66 0.05 13.79 11.68
N ALA A 67 -0.22 13.20 12.84
CA ALA A 67 -0.35 11.75 12.99
C ALA A 67 -1.36 11.12 12.00
N GLY A 68 -2.46 11.81 11.68
CA GLY A 68 -3.46 11.32 10.73
C GLY A 68 -2.91 11.16 9.31
N ALA A 69 -2.12 12.12 8.83
CA ALA A 69 -1.49 12.05 7.51
C ALA A 69 -0.50 10.87 7.41
N TRP A 70 0.34 10.70 8.44
CA TRP A 70 1.29 9.60 8.51
C TRP A 70 0.62 8.23 8.67
N MET A 71 -0.52 8.19 9.34
CA MET A 71 -1.31 6.98 9.47
C MET A 71 -1.90 6.52 8.13
N LEU A 72 -2.45 7.45 7.35
CA LEU A 72 -2.91 7.15 5.98
C LEU A 72 -1.76 6.63 5.13
N PHE A 73 -0.59 7.27 5.20
CA PHE A 73 0.60 6.79 4.52
C PHE A 73 0.95 5.35 4.92
N ALA A 74 1.01 5.07 6.22
CA ALA A 74 1.37 3.74 6.72
C ALA A 74 0.37 2.67 6.27
N ILE A 75 -0.93 2.93 6.38
CA ILE A 75 -1.99 2.03 5.91
C ILE A 75 -1.82 1.73 4.42
N LEU A 76 -1.69 2.76 3.59
CA LEU A 76 -1.52 2.57 2.14
C LEU A 76 -0.21 1.86 1.80
N PHE A 77 0.89 2.19 2.49
CA PHE A 77 2.20 1.59 2.29
C PHE A 77 2.18 0.09 2.60
N PHE A 78 1.61 -0.31 3.73
CA PHE A 78 1.57 -1.73 4.11
C PHE A 78 0.52 -2.52 3.32
N TRP A 79 -0.61 -1.90 2.98
CA TRP A 79 -1.67 -2.55 2.21
C TRP A 79 -1.23 -3.00 0.82
N GLN A 80 -0.44 -2.18 0.13
CA GLN A 80 -0.08 -2.46 -1.26
C GLN A 80 0.96 -3.58 -1.41
N LEU A 81 1.71 -3.92 -0.36
CA LEU A 81 2.70 -5.00 -0.41
C LEU A 81 2.08 -6.39 -0.63
N PRO A 82 1.15 -6.90 0.20
CA PRO A 82 0.48 -8.17 -0.07
C PRO A 82 -0.31 -8.15 -1.39
N HIS A 83 -0.87 -6.99 -1.77
CA HIS A 83 -1.51 -6.79 -3.07
C HIS A 83 -0.53 -7.05 -4.22
N PHE A 84 0.64 -6.39 -4.22
CA PHE A 84 1.64 -6.54 -5.28
C PHE A 84 2.31 -7.91 -5.26
N PHE A 85 2.52 -8.54 -4.10
CA PHE A 85 3.06 -9.90 -4.03
C PHE A 85 2.09 -10.92 -4.63
N ALA A 86 0.78 -10.76 -4.43
CA ALA A 86 -0.22 -11.58 -5.09
C ALA A 86 -0.16 -11.43 -6.62
N ILE A 87 -0.06 -10.21 -7.14
CA ILE A 87 0.09 -9.95 -8.59
C ILE A 87 1.40 -10.54 -9.12
N ALA A 88 2.51 -10.30 -8.42
CA ALA A 88 3.82 -10.82 -8.78
C ALA A 88 3.80 -12.34 -8.91
N TRP A 89 3.10 -13.04 -8.04
CA TRP A 89 2.91 -14.49 -8.14
C TRP A 89 2.01 -14.87 -9.33
N MET A 90 0.87 -14.19 -9.49
CA MET A 90 -0.10 -14.48 -10.54
C MET A 90 0.42 -14.26 -11.95
N TYR A 91 1.34 -13.31 -12.14
CA TYR A 91 1.87 -12.90 -13.44
C TYR A 91 3.39 -13.06 -13.52
N ARG A 92 3.96 -14.00 -12.74
CA ARG A 92 5.40 -14.24 -12.65
C ARG A 92 6.07 -14.43 -14.01
N ASP A 93 5.41 -15.16 -14.92
CA ASP A 93 5.98 -15.46 -16.24
C ASP A 93 5.99 -14.22 -17.12
N ASP A 94 4.98 -13.36 -17.00
CA ASP A 94 4.88 -12.11 -17.75
C ASP A 94 5.93 -11.11 -17.25
N TYR A 95 6.12 -11.02 -15.94
CA TYR A 95 7.18 -10.22 -15.32
C TYR A 95 8.58 -10.69 -15.74
N ALA A 96 8.80 -12.00 -15.75
CA ALA A 96 10.06 -12.58 -16.21
C ALA A 96 10.33 -12.24 -17.68
N ARG A 97 9.32 -12.37 -18.57
CA ARG A 97 9.44 -11.99 -20.00
C ARG A 97 9.70 -10.50 -20.19
N ALA A 98 9.19 -9.64 -19.31
CA ALA A 98 9.45 -8.20 -19.32
C ALA A 98 10.81 -7.80 -18.70
N GLY A 99 11.57 -8.76 -18.16
CA GLY A 99 12.86 -8.53 -17.50
C GLY A 99 12.72 -7.83 -16.14
N PHE A 100 11.59 -7.95 -15.46
CA PHE A 100 11.38 -7.36 -14.13
C PHE A 100 11.83 -8.32 -13.02
N GLN A 101 12.46 -7.76 -12.00
CA GLN A 101 12.95 -8.48 -10.82
C GLN A 101 11.90 -8.38 -9.72
N MET A 102 10.92 -9.28 -9.72
CA MET A 102 9.88 -9.35 -8.70
C MET A 102 10.27 -10.36 -7.62
N ILE A 103 9.64 -10.29 -6.44
CA ILE A 103 9.86 -11.27 -5.38
C ILE A 103 9.55 -12.72 -5.83
N SER A 104 8.74 -12.87 -6.87
CA SER A 104 8.39 -14.14 -7.49
C SER A 104 9.39 -14.63 -8.55
N SER A 105 10.34 -13.79 -8.99
CA SER A 105 11.23 -14.08 -10.12
C SER A 105 12.16 -15.26 -9.83
N ASP A 106 12.73 -15.34 -8.64
CA ASP A 106 13.60 -16.43 -8.19
C ASP A 106 12.90 -17.37 -7.18
N ASP A 107 11.61 -17.16 -6.90
CA ASP A 107 10.80 -17.95 -5.98
C ASP A 107 10.08 -19.09 -6.72
N ARG A 108 10.72 -20.26 -6.79
CA ARG A 108 10.12 -21.43 -7.46
C ARG A 108 8.92 -21.98 -6.69
N THR A 109 8.97 -21.98 -5.36
CA THR A 109 7.95 -22.60 -4.50
C THR A 109 6.78 -21.67 -4.19
N GLY A 110 6.96 -20.35 -4.31
CA GLY A 110 5.97 -19.34 -3.91
C GLY A 110 5.98 -19.03 -2.42
N GLU A 111 6.92 -19.62 -1.68
CA GLU A 111 7.01 -19.50 -0.24
C GLU A 111 7.39 -18.09 0.19
N ARG A 112 8.31 -17.44 -0.54
CA ARG A 112 8.70 -16.06 -0.22
C ARG A 112 7.57 -15.08 -0.51
N SER A 113 6.95 -15.22 -1.68
CA SER A 113 5.81 -14.38 -2.07
C SER A 113 4.66 -14.48 -1.07
N ALA A 114 4.34 -15.71 -0.63
CA ALA A 114 3.23 -15.94 0.29
C ALA A 114 3.57 -15.60 1.76
N SER A 115 4.77 -15.89 2.25
CA SER A 115 5.18 -15.57 3.62
C SER A 115 5.29 -14.06 3.83
N GLN A 116 5.85 -13.33 2.86
CA GLN A 116 5.89 -11.87 2.91
C GLN A 116 4.49 -11.27 2.83
N SER A 117 3.58 -11.85 2.04
CA SER A 117 2.18 -11.42 2.04
C SER A 117 1.54 -11.53 3.42
N VAL A 118 1.74 -12.66 4.12
CA VAL A 118 1.25 -12.86 5.48
C VAL A 118 1.88 -11.86 6.45
N PHE A 119 3.19 -11.68 6.40
CA PHE A 119 3.92 -10.75 7.25
C PHE A 119 3.37 -9.32 7.13
N PHE A 120 3.21 -8.82 5.90
CA PHE A 120 2.71 -7.46 5.70
C PHE A 120 1.20 -7.33 5.95
N CYS A 121 0.40 -8.39 5.77
CA CYS A 121 -0.99 -8.38 6.25
C CYS A 121 -1.07 -8.27 7.79
N MET A 122 -0.17 -8.94 8.53
CA MET A 122 -0.12 -8.82 10.00
C MET A 122 0.37 -7.44 10.44
N LEU A 123 1.38 -6.87 9.77
CA LEU A 123 1.81 -5.50 10.03
C LEU A 123 0.70 -4.49 9.75
N LEU A 124 0.00 -4.66 8.61
CA LEU A 124 -1.14 -3.82 8.28
C LEU A 124 -2.24 -3.94 9.33
N PHE A 125 -2.53 -5.14 9.84
CA PHE A 125 -3.52 -5.34 10.90
C PHE A 125 -3.19 -4.53 12.16
N ILE A 126 -1.93 -4.56 12.60
CA ILE A 126 -1.48 -3.79 13.75
C ILE A 126 -1.58 -2.29 13.46
N VAL A 127 -1.05 -1.84 12.31
CA VAL A 127 -1.00 -0.42 11.94
C VAL A 127 -2.39 0.15 11.70
N ALA A 128 -3.28 -0.58 11.04
CA ALA A 128 -4.63 -0.15 10.75
C ALA A 128 -5.49 -0.04 12.02
N GLY A 129 -5.19 -0.78 13.09
CA GLY A 129 -5.87 -0.64 14.39
C GLY A 129 -5.45 0.60 15.20
N LEU A 130 -4.25 1.15 14.98
CA LEU A 130 -3.71 2.30 15.73
C LEU A 130 -4.61 3.56 15.76
N PRO A 131 -5.32 3.96 14.69
CA PRO A 131 -6.22 5.12 14.73
C PRO A 131 -7.22 5.09 15.88
N ALA A 132 -7.75 3.92 16.25
CA ALA A 132 -8.70 3.79 17.34
C ALA A 132 -8.06 4.07 18.72
N PHE A 133 -6.83 3.59 18.93
CA PHE A 133 -6.09 3.79 20.18
C PHE A 133 -5.53 5.20 20.32
N LEU A 134 -5.29 5.90 19.21
CA LEU A 134 -4.86 7.30 19.19
C LEU A 134 -6.03 8.29 19.31
N GLY A 135 -7.27 7.81 19.47
CA GLY A 135 -8.46 8.65 19.53
C GLY A 135 -8.79 9.34 18.20
N ILE A 136 -8.26 8.86 17.08
CA ILE A 136 -8.51 9.39 15.73
C ILE A 136 -9.81 8.79 15.16
N ALA A 137 -10.14 7.55 15.54
CA ALA A 137 -11.29 6.82 15.06
C ALA A 137 -12.10 6.22 16.21
N THR A 138 -13.41 6.04 15.99
CA THR A 138 -14.32 5.47 17.00
C THR A 138 -14.20 3.94 17.12
N VAL A 139 -14.86 3.37 18.15
CA VAL A 139 -14.97 1.91 18.34
C VAL A 139 -15.57 1.21 17.12
N PHE A 140 -16.46 1.87 16.37
CA PHE A 140 -17.02 1.34 15.14
C PHE A 140 -15.93 1.01 14.10
N TYR A 141 -14.95 1.89 13.94
CA TYR A 141 -13.81 1.65 13.07
C TYR A 141 -12.96 0.47 13.54
N LEU A 142 -12.71 0.39 14.85
CA LEU A 142 -11.94 -0.72 15.40
C LEU A 142 -12.60 -2.07 15.09
N LEU A 143 -13.94 -2.17 15.23
CA LEU A 143 -14.65 -3.39 14.88
C LEU A 143 -14.56 -3.72 13.39
N ALA A 144 -14.71 -2.72 12.52
CA ALA A 144 -14.56 -2.90 11.08
C ALA A 144 -13.14 -3.35 10.70
N GLU A 145 -12.12 -2.71 11.28
CA GLU A 145 -10.70 -3.04 11.10
C GLU A 145 -10.41 -4.47 11.56
N LEU A 146 -10.88 -4.87 12.75
CA LEU A 146 -10.67 -6.20 13.29
C LEU A 146 -11.21 -7.29 12.36
N ILE A 147 -12.42 -7.09 11.83
CA ILE A 147 -13.07 -8.03 10.91
C ILE A 147 -12.32 -8.07 9.56
N LEU A 148 -12.12 -6.91 8.94
CA LEU A 148 -11.48 -6.81 7.62
C LEU A 148 -10.04 -7.33 7.67
N GLY A 149 -9.30 -6.97 8.71
CA GLY A 149 -7.91 -7.36 8.91
C GLY A 149 -7.75 -8.85 9.18
N ALA A 150 -8.60 -9.42 10.04
CA ALA A 150 -8.62 -10.86 10.27
C ALA A 150 -8.93 -11.64 8.98
N VAL A 151 -9.89 -11.18 8.18
CA VAL A 151 -10.21 -11.79 6.87
C VAL A 151 -9.01 -11.69 5.92
N PHE A 152 -8.35 -10.53 5.86
CA PHE A 152 -7.21 -10.34 4.96
C PHE A 152 -6.03 -11.24 5.34
N VAL A 153 -5.71 -11.32 6.65
CA VAL A 153 -4.70 -12.24 7.19
C VAL A 153 -5.07 -13.70 6.92
N ALA A 154 -6.33 -14.10 7.13
CA ALA A 154 -6.78 -15.48 6.89
C ALA A 154 -6.62 -15.89 5.41
N VAL A 155 -6.93 -14.98 4.47
CA VAL A 155 -6.73 -15.22 3.04
C VAL A 155 -5.24 -15.30 2.70
N ALA A 156 -4.39 -14.47 3.30
CA ALA A 156 -2.94 -14.56 3.14
C ALA A 156 -2.38 -15.88 3.68
N MET A 157 -2.85 -16.33 4.85
CA MET A 157 -2.46 -17.63 5.44
C MET A 157 -2.87 -18.81 4.56
N ARG A 158 -4.05 -18.73 3.93
CA ARG A 158 -4.49 -19.72 2.95
C ARG A 158 -3.55 -19.74 1.74
N PHE A 159 -3.15 -18.57 1.22
CA PHE A 159 -2.17 -18.49 0.14
C PHE A 159 -0.81 -19.06 0.55
N LEU A 160 -0.35 -18.84 1.79
CA LEU A 160 0.87 -19.45 2.31
C LEU A 160 0.80 -20.98 2.37
N LYS A 161 -0.37 -21.52 2.76
CA LYS A 161 -0.57 -22.97 2.84
C LYS A 161 -0.58 -23.64 1.48
N THR A 162 -1.30 -23.09 0.50
CA THR A 162 -1.52 -23.75 -0.80
C THR A 162 -0.55 -23.31 -1.87
N ARG A 163 -0.08 -22.05 -1.82
CA ARG A 163 0.77 -21.37 -2.81
C ARG A 163 0.16 -21.38 -4.22
N ALA A 164 -1.15 -21.64 -4.29
CA ALA A 164 -1.88 -21.78 -5.55
C ALA A 164 -2.17 -20.40 -6.15
N ARG A 165 -2.11 -20.30 -7.49
CA ARG A 165 -2.47 -19.08 -8.24
C ARG A 165 -3.89 -18.60 -7.93
N ALA A 166 -4.81 -19.52 -7.66
CA ALA A 166 -6.19 -19.20 -7.27
C ALA A 166 -6.27 -18.49 -5.91
N ASP A 167 -5.44 -18.89 -4.93
CA ASP A 167 -5.44 -18.27 -3.61
C ASP A 167 -4.68 -16.92 -3.61
N ALA A 168 -3.65 -16.76 -4.45
CA ALA A 168 -3.09 -15.43 -4.73
C ALA A 168 -4.14 -14.49 -5.35
N ARG A 169 -4.94 -14.98 -6.30
CA ARG A 169 -6.04 -14.19 -6.88
C ARG A 169 -7.08 -13.78 -5.84
N ARG A 170 -7.40 -14.67 -4.90
CA ARG A 170 -8.26 -14.32 -3.75
C ARG A 170 -7.63 -13.24 -2.89
N LEU A 171 -6.34 -13.36 -2.55
CA LEU A 171 -5.63 -12.33 -1.79
C LEU A 171 -5.67 -10.97 -2.50
N PHE A 172 -5.42 -10.94 -3.80
CA PHE A 172 -5.52 -9.74 -4.63
C PHE A 172 -6.93 -9.14 -4.60
N ILE A 173 -7.98 -9.92 -4.84
CA ILE A 173 -9.37 -9.42 -4.81
C ILE A 173 -9.74 -8.92 -3.40
N THR A 174 -9.38 -9.67 -2.35
CA THR A 174 -9.61 -9.26 -0.96
C THR A 174 -8.93 -7.93 -0.67
N SER A 175 -7.70 -7.70 -1.16
CA SER A 175 -7.01 -6.42 -0.96
C SER A 175 -7.75 -5.25 -1.64
N ILE A 176 -8.33 -5.45 -2.83
CA ILE A 176 -9.12 -4.43 -3.54
C ILE A 176 -10.38 -4.06 -2.75
N ILE A 177 -11.03 -5.05 -2.14
CA ILE A 177 -12.25 -4.83 -1.34
C ILE A 177 -11.90 -4.24 0.03
N TYR A 178 -10.82 -4.70 0.65
CA TYR A 178 -10.37 -4.29 1.98
C TYR A 178 -10.15 -2.79 2.09
N LEU A 179 -9.38 -2.20 1.17
CA LEU A 179 -8.96 -0.80 1.27
C LEU A 179 -10.12 0.20 1.27
N PRO A 180 -11.06 0.20 0.29
CA PRO A 180 -12.17 1.14 0.28
C PRO A 180 -13.11 0.93 1.47
N LEU A 181 -13.30 -0.30 1.95
CA LEU A 181 -14.11 -0.55 3.15
C LEU A 181 -13.44 0.02 4.41
N LEU A 182 -12.13 -0.21 4.59
CA LEU A 182 -11.39 0.32 5.73
C LEU A 182 -11.36 1.85 5.71
N LEU A 183 -11.01 2.46 4.58
CA LEU A 183 -10.98 3.93 4.44
C LEU A 183 -12.39 4.53 4.56
N GLY A 184 -13.41 3.87 4.02
CA GLY A 184 -14.81 4.27 4.18
C GLY A 184 -15.23 4.24 5.64
N ALA A 185 -14.89 3.18 6.37
CA ALA A 185 -15.11 3.10 7.82
C ALA A 185 -14.39 4.26 8.53
N LEU A 186 -13.13 4.53 8.21
CA LEU A 186 -12.35 5.63 8.81
C LEU A 186 -13.00 7.01 8.61
N VAL A 187 -13.53 7.26 7.41
CA VAL A 187 -14.24 8.52 7.10
C VAL A 187 -15.55 8.63 7.88
N LEU A 188 -16.31 7.54 7.99
CA LEU A 188 -17.58 7.50 8.71
C LEU A 188 -17.41 7.52 10.23
N SER A 189 -16.25 7.10 10.73
CA SER A 189 -15.93 6.93 12.14
C SER A 189 -15.08 8.07 12.71
N LYS A 190 -15.01 9.21 12.03
CA LYS A 190 -14.19 10.33 12.48
C LYS A 190 -14.69 10.79 13.85
N ALA A 191 -13.83 10.68 14.86
CA ALA A 191 -14.09 11.15 16.22
C ALA A 191 -14.16 12.69 16.29
#